data_AF-A0A2M9WNW0-F1
#
_entry.id   AF-A0A2M9WNW0-F1
#
_cell.length_a   1.000
_cell.length_b   1.000
_cell.length_c   1.000
_cell.angle_alpha   90.00
_cell.angle_beta   90.00
_cell.angle_gamma   90.00
#
_symmetry.space_group_name_H-M   'P 1'
#
loop_
_entity.id
_entity.type
_entity.pdbx_description
1 polymer ?
#
loop_
_entity_poly.entity_id
_entity_poly.type
_entity_poly.pdbx_seq_one_letter_code
_entity_poly.pdbx_strand_id
1 'polypeptide(L)'
;NQATGAISTALNRGKHTTRQVKLFKNASGFIADTPGFSAIDLFKIKVDELGNYFYDLKDASVKCKFRRCQHIKEPGCEVKKLIEEGKIAKSRYDSYLKIRQEISENRMPEYLKK
;
A
#
# COMPACT_ATOMS: atom_id res chain seq x y z
N ASN A 1 5.09 -9.30 -28.51
CA ASN A 1 6.23 -8.68 -27.80
C ASN A 1 6.00 -7.18 -27.68
N GLN A 2 5.84 -6.68 -26.46
CA GLN A 2 5.66 -5.25 -26.19
C GLN A 2 7.04 -4.61 -25.91
N ALA A 3 7.34 -3.49 -26.57
CA ALA A 3 8.63 -2.83 -26.44
C ALA A 3 8.74 -2.09 -25.10
N THR A 4 9.71 -2.48 -24.27
CA THR A 4 10.10 -1.74 -23.05
C THR A 4 11.11 -0.66 -23.41
N GLY A 5 10.87 0.58 -22.97
CA GLY A 5 11.80 1.68 -23.17
C GLY A 5 12.95 1.67 -22.16
N ALA A 6 14.04 2.41 -22.46
CA ALA A 6 15.17 2.55 -21.55
C ALA A 6 14.78 3.24 -20.23
N ILE A 7 15.41 2.79 -19.13
CA ILE A 7 15.23 3.35 -17.79
C ILE A 7 15.74 4.80 -17.77
N SER A 8 14.96 5.72 -17.19
CA SER A 8 15.40 7.11 -17.00
C SER A 8 16.44 7.17 -15.88
N THR A 9 17.70 7.46 -16.24
CA THR A 9 18.81 7.63 -15.29
C THR A 9 18.64 8.84 -14.37
N ALA A 10 17.79 9.82 -14.73
CA ALA A 10 17.57 11.04 -13.94
C ALA A 10 16.67 10.85 -12.70
N LEU A 11 15.85 9.79 -12.65
CA LEU A 11 14.83 9.61 -11.60
C LEU A 11 14.93 8.26 -10.85
N ASN A 12 15.93 7.44 -11.18
CA ASN A 12 16.13 6.09 -10.63
C ASN A 12 14.83 5.25 -10.55
N ARG A 13 13.91 5.45 -11.52
CA ARG A 13 12.61 4.79 -11.58
C ARG A 13 12.35 4.30 -13.00
N GLY A 14 11.75 3.12 -13.12
CA GLY A 14 11.29 2.57 -14.39
C GLY A 14 10.26 3.50 -15.04
N LYS A 15 10.44 3.78 -16.34
CA LYS A 15 9.50 4.59 -17.12
C LYS A 15 8.48 3.65 -17.76
N HIS A 16 7.22 3.74 -17.36
CA HIS A 16 6.14 2.98 -18.01
C HIS A 16 6.00 3.46 -19.47
N THR A 17 6.23 2.57 -20.44
CA THR A 17 6.07 2.87 -21.88
C THR A 17 4.66 2.60 -22.39
N THR A 18 3.88 1.77 -21.71
CA THR A 18 2.47 1.54 -22.00
C THR A 18 1.68 2.79 -21.67
N ARG A 19 1.13 3.48 -22.69
CA ARG A 19 0.37 4.74 -22.58
C ARG A 19 -1.15 4.55 -22.73
N GLN A 20 -1.57 3.38 -23.19
CA GLN A 20 -2.96 3.06 -23.50
C GLN A 20 -3.37 1.81 -22.76
N VAL A 21 -4.58 1.80 -22.21
CA VAL A 21 -5.18 0.61 -21.63
C VAL A 21 -5.67 -0.29 -22.76
N LYS A 22 -5.28 -1.58 -22.74
CA LYS A 22 -5.79 -2.60 -23.67
C LYS A 22 -6.43 -3.73 -22.90
N LEU A 23 -7.55 -4.23 -23.39
CA LEU A 23 -8.21 -5.43 -22.87
C LEU A 23 -7.98 -6.58 -23.84
N PHE A 24 -7.42 -7.67 -23.34
CA PHE A 24 -7.24 -8.92 -24.08
C PHE A 24 -8.28 -9.92 -23.60
N LYS A 25 -9.11 -10.45 -24.49
CA LYS A 25 -10.05 -11.52 -24.13
C LYS A 25 -9.27 -12.80 -23.84
N ASN A 26 -9.53 -13.44 -22.70
CA ASN A 26 -8.95 -14.72 -22.31
C ASN A 26 -10.01 -15.61 -21.65
N ALA A 27 -10.27 -16.78 -22.24
CA ALA A 27 -11.35 -17.68 -21.84
C ALA A 27 -12.69 -16.93 -21.65
N SER A 28 -13.24 -16.95 -20.45
CA SER A 28 -14.49 -16.28 -20.08
C SER A 28 -14.31 -14.83 -19.58
N GLY A 29 -13.09 -14.27 -19.63
CA GLY A 29 -12.79 -12.94 -19.07
C GLY A 29 -11.85 -12.09 -19.93
N PHE A 30 -11.30 -11.04 -19.30
CA PHE A 30 -10.39 -10.09 -19.92
C PHE A 30 -9.16 -9.85 -19.05
N ILE A 31 -8.00 -9.72 -19.70
CA ILE A 31 -6.75 -9.26 -19.09
C ILE A 31 -6.59 -7.78 -19.48
N ALA A 32 -6.52 -6.90 -18.50
CA ALA A 32 -6.24 -5.49 -18.72
C ALA A 32 -4.73 -5.24 -18.63
N ASP A 33 -4.15 -4.80 -19.74
CA ASP A 33 -2.81 -4.24 -19.78
C ASP A 33 -2.93 -2.72 -19.62
N THR A 34 -2.64 -2.26 -18.41
CA THR A 34 -2.72 -0.85 -18.01
C THR A 34 -1.32 -0.30 -17.76
N PRO A 35 -1.08 1.00 -18.02
CA PRO A 35 0.04 1.68 -17.37
C PRO A 35 -0.02 1.41 -15.86
N GLY A 36 1.12 1.16 -15.22
CA GLY A 36 1.17 1.06 -13.76
C GLY A 36 0.75 2.37 -13.10
N PHE A 37 0.42 2.32 -11.81
CA PHE A 37 0.15 3.54 -11.04
C PHE A 37 1.41 4.41 -10.96
N SER A 38 1.39 5.58 -11.58
CA SER A 38 2.47 6.57 -11.47
C SER A 38 2.51 7.21 -10.08
N ALA A 39 1.32 7.39 -9.50
CA ALA A 39 1.08 7.87 -8.16
C ALA A 39 -0.19 7.25 -7.58
N ILE A 40 -0.24 7.14 -6.25
CA ILE A 40 -1.40 6.66 -5.49
C ILE A 40 -1.93 7.83 -4.67
N ASP A 41 -3.24 8.08 -4.77
CA ASP A 41 -3.96 9.05 -3.94
C ASP A 41 -4.44 8.36 -2.66
N LEU A 42 -3.78 8.65 -1.54
CA LEU A 42 -4.06 8.07 -0.24
C LEU A 42 -5.01 8.95 0.61
N PHE A 43 -5.31 10.18 0.18
CA PHE A 43 -6.04 11.17 0.99
C PHE A 43 -7.52 10.84 1.20
N LYS A 44 -8.05 9.91 0.41
CA LYS A 44 -9.43 9.43 0.57
C LYS A 44 -9.58 8.36 1.65
N ILE A 45 -8.47 7.79 2.12
CA ILE A 45 -8.47 6.78 3.18
C ILE A 45 -8.43 7.50 4.51
N LYS A 46 -9.40 7.21 5.39
CA LYS A 46 -9.32 7.70 6.77
C LYS A 46 -8.28 6.91 7.56
N VAL A 47 -7.59 7.60 8.45
CA VAL A 47 -6.52 7.02 9.29
C VAL A 47 -7.01 5.81 10.10
N ASP A 48 -8.25 5.87 10.61
CA ASP A 48 -8.88 4.80 11.39
C ASP A 48 -9.31 3.58 10.56
N GLU A 49 -9.48 3.76 9.25
CA GLU A 49 -9.78 2.68 8.31
C GLU A 49 -8.51 2.03 7.74
N LEU A 50 -7.35 2.71 7.80
CA LEU A 50 -6.11 2.29 7.15
C LEU A 50 -5.71 0.84 7.50
N GLY A 51 -5.83 0.47 8.78
CA GLY A 51 -5.46 -0.87 9.25
C GLY A 51 -6.21 -1.99 8.54
N ASN A 52 -7.43 -1.74 8.05
CA ASN A 52 -8.25 -2.72 7.35
C ASN A 52 -7.74 -3.04 5.93
N TYR A 53 -6.86 -2.21 5.36
CA TYR A 53 -6.28 -2.43 4.03
C TYR A 53 -4.96 -3.23 4.10
N PHE A 54 -4.46 -3.49 5.31
CA PHE A 54 -3.34 -4.39 5.56
C PHE A 54 -3.91 -5.73 6.04
N TYR A 55 -3.96 -6.73 5.15
CA TYR A 55 -4.58 -8.03 5.43
C TYR A 55 -4.07 -8.67 6.73
N ASP A 56 -2.75 -8.65 6.92
CA ASP A 56 -2.04 -9.12 8.10
C ASP A 56 -2.45 -8.39 9.39
N LEU A 57 -2.60 -7.06 9.33
CA LEU A 57 -3.03 -6.26 10.49
C LEU A 57 -4.52 -6.48 10.77
N LYS A 58 -5.35 -6.51 9.72
CA LYS A 58 -6.79 -6.72 9.80
C LYS A 58 -7.12 -8.04 10.49
N ASP A 59 -6.49 -9.14 10.07
CA ASP A 59 -6.74 -10.47 10.65
C ASP A 59 -6.34 -10.52 12.13
N ALA A 60 -5.18 -9.93 12.47
CA ALA A 60 -4.70 -9.84 13.85
C ALA A 60 -5.57 -8.92 14.73
N SER A 61 -6.14 -7.86 14.15
CA SER A 61 -6.91 -6.85 14.88
C SER A 61 -8.15 -7.42 15.59
N VAL A 62 -8.69 -8.54 15.13
CA VAL A 62 -9.82 -9.26 15.73
C VAL A 62 -9.53 -9.66 17.18
N LYS A 63 -8.26 -9.93 17.51
CA LYS A 63 -7.81 -10.31 18.85
C LYS A 63 -7.21 -9.14 19.64
N CYS A 64 -7.25 -7.92 19.12
CA CYS A 64 -6.83 -6.76 19.91
C CYS A 64 -7.77 -6.57 21.11
N LYS A 65 -7.19 -6.16 22.25
CA LYS A 65 -7.95 -5.84 23.47
C LYS A 65 -9.03 -4.76 23.23
N PHE A 66 -8.77 -3.82 22.32
CA PHE A 66 -9.67 -2.71 22.01
C PHE A 66 -10.25 -2.85 20.60
N ARG A 67 -11.57 -2.68 20.49
CA ARG A 67 -12.31 -2.75 19.21
C ARG A 67 -11.85 -1.74 18.16
N ARG A 68 -11.35 -0.58 18.57
CA ARG A 68 -10.83 0.49 17.69
C ARG A 68 -9.31 0.64 17.80
N CYS A 69 -8.60 -0.44 18.09
CA CYS A 69 -7.14 -0.44 18.15
C CYS A 69 -6.55 0.09 16.83
N GLN A 70 -5.73 1.13 16.92
CA GLN A 70 -4.95 1.71 15.82
C GLN A 70 -3.54 1.13 15.76
N HIS A 71 -3.23 0.19 16.64
CA HIS A 71 -1.95 -0.49 16.71
C HIS A 71 -0.74 0.41 16.99
N ILE A 72 -0.93 1.61 17.57
CA ILE A 72 0.15 2.59 17.78
C ILE A 72 0.68 2.61 19.20
N LYS A 73 -0.18 2.75 20.21
CA LYS A 73 0.21 2.84 21.64
C LYS A 73 -0.66 1.97 22.54
N GLU A 74 -1.68 1.35 21.98
CA GLU A 74 -2.67 0.58 22.71
C GLU A 74 -2.02 -0.62 23.42
N PRO A 75 -2.28 -0.79 24.72
CA PRO A 75 -1.84 -1.98 25.43
C PRO A 75 -2.65 -3.20 24.99
N GLY A 76 -2.01 -4.38 24.94
CA GLY A 76 -2.69 -5.61 24.48
C GLY A 76 -3.04 -5.59 22.98
N CYS A 77 -2.19 -4.96 22.17
CA CYS A 77 -2.32 -4.96 20.72
C CYS A 77 -1.77 -6.27 20.13
N GLU A 78 -2.66 -7.17 19.66
CA GLU A 78 -2.25 -8.42 19.02
C GLU A 78 -1.33 -8.20 17.81
N VAL A 79 -1.58 -7.16 16.99
CA VAL A 79 -0.69 -6.81 15.85
C VAL A 79 0.76 -6.66 16.31
N LYS A 80 1.02 -5.87 17.37
CA LYS A 80 2.38 -5.65 17.88
C LYS A 80 3.01 -6.94 18.41
N LYS A 81 2.22 -7.73 19.15
CA LYS A 81 2.67 -9.04 19.63
C LYS A 81 3.07 -9.96 18.47
N LEU A 82 2.26 -10.04 17.42
CA LEU A 82 2.57 -10.88 16.24
C LEU A 82 3.78 -10.36 15.44
N ILE A 83 4.07 -9.06 15.50
CA ILE A 83 5.32 -8.49 14.95
C ILE A 83 6.52 -8.91 15.80
N GLU A 84 6.43 -8.83 17.12
CA GLU A 84 7.48 -9.28 18.05
C GLU A 84 7.76 -10.79 17.91
N GLU A 85 6.72 -11.59 17.69
CA GLU A 85 6.82 -13.03 17.42
C GLU A 85 7.29 -13.36 15.98
N GLY A 86 7.49 -12.36 15.12
CA GLY A 86 7.92 -12.55 13.72
C GLY A 86 6.86 -13.12 12.78
N LYS A 87 5.59 -13.21 13.21
CA LYS A 87 4.46 -13.70 12.40
C LYS A 87 3.92 -12.64 11.44
N ILE A 88 4.08 -11.37 11.79
CA ILE A 88 3.88 -10.24 10.87
C ILE A 88 5.26 -9.62 10.60
N ALA A 89 5.61 -9.48 9.33
CA ALA A 89 6.88 -8.89 8.96
C ALA A 89 6.96 -7.44 9.44
N LYS A 90 8.05 -7.07 10.13
CA LYS A 90 8.26 -5.70 10.62
C LYS A 90 8.14 -4.65 9.51
N SER A 91 8.65 -4.94 8.31
CA SER A 91 8.56 -4.08 7.14
C SER A 91 7.11 -3.73 6.73
N ARG A 92 6.16 -4.63 6.98
CA ARG A 92 4.72 -4.39 6.73
C ARG A 92 4.17 -3.37 7.71
N TYR A 93 4.52 -3.51 8.98
CA TYR A 93 4.12 -2.56 10.01
C TYR A 93 4.80 -1.19 9.84
N ASP A 94 6.07 -1.15 9.45
CA ASP A 94 6.77 0.09 9.14
C ASP A 94 6.10 0.81 7.94
N SER A 95 5.67 0.05 6.93
CA SER A 95 4.89 0.59 5.80
C SER A 95 3.54 1.15 6.25
N TYR A 96 2.84 0.46 7.14
CA TYR A 96 1.60 0.93 7.75
C TYR A 96 1.81 2.26 8.48
N LEU A 97 2.83 2.37 9.34
CA LEU A 97 3.15 3.61 10.05
C LEU A 97 3.48 4.76 9.10
N LYS A 98 4.26 4.50 8.06
CA LYS A 98 4.61 5.51 7.05
C LYS A 98 3.37 6.04 6.32
N ILE A 99 2.53 5.16 5.79
CA ILE A 99 1.30 5.55 5.09
C ILE A 99 0.35 6.27 6.04
N ARG A 100 0.25 5.80 7.29
CA ARG A 100 -0.57 6.43 8.32
C ARG A 100 -0.12 7.87 8.59
N GLN A 101 1.19 8.10 8.65
CA GLN A 101 1.76 9.44 8.82
C GLN A 101 1.44 10.33 7.61
N GLU A 102 1.64 9.83 6.38
CA GLU A 102 1.33 10.56 5.14
C GLU A 102 -0.15 11.00 5.10
N ILE A 103 -1.08 10.11 5.46
CA ILE A 103 -2.51 10.43 5.55
C ILE A 103 -2.78 11.44 6.68
N SER A 104 -2.20 11.23 7.86
CA SER A 104 -2.44 12.11 9.03
C SER A 104 -1.94 13.54 8.81
N GLU A 105 -0.84 13.70 8.07
CA GLU A 105 -0.23 15.00 7.77
C GLU A 105 -0.81 15.66 6.50
N ASN A 106 -1.75 14.99 5.80
CA ASN A 106 -2.20 15.38 4.45
C ASN A 106 -1.02 15.71 3.51
N ARG A 107 0.10 15.00 3.68
CA ARG A 107 1.31 15.24 2.90
C ARG A 107 1.21 14.54 1.56
N MET A 108 1.45 15.28 0.47
CA MET A 108 1.71 14.65 -0.82
C MET A 108 2.99 13.81 -0.73
N PRO A 109 2.92 12.51 -1.07
CA PRO A 109 4.08 11.67 -1.22
C PRO A 109 5.12 12.34 -2.12
N GLU A 110 6.40 12.10 -1.86
CA GLU A 110 7.49 12.79 -2.55
C GLU A 110 7.44 12.60 -4.08
N TYR A 111 6.98 11.43 -4.55
CA TYR A 111 6.77 11.15 -5.97
C TYR A 111 5.60 11.91 -6.62
N LEU A 112 4.77 12.58 -5.83
CA LEU A 112 3.68 13.45 -6.29
C LEU A 112 4.05 14.93 -6.26
N LYS A 113 5.18 15.30 -5.64
CA LYS A 113 5.70 16.67 -5.64
C LYS A 113 6.29 16.95 -7.03
N LYS A 114 5.75 17.96 -7.70
CA LYS A 114 6.22 18.43 -9.02
C LYS A 114 7.60 19.08 -8.93
#